data_AF-A0A3N5SKZ4-F1
#
_entry.id   AF-A0A3N5SKZ4-F1
#
_cell.length_a   1.000
_cell.length_b   1.000
_cell.length_c   1.000
_cell.angle_alpha   90.00
_cell.angle_beta   90.00
_cell.angle_gamma   90.00
#
_symmetry.space_group_name_H-M   'P 1'
#
loop_
_entity.id
_entity.type
_entity.pdbx_description
1 polymer ?
#
loop_
_entity_poly.entity_id
_entity_poly.type
_entity_poly.pdbx_seq_one_letter_code
_entity_poly.pdbx_strand_id
1 'polypeptide(L)'
;AKESIIISLVIWLGVVLYAFFGLRSESRTMEFFILGAFIALVMGGSQAISRSLFAQMIPAGKEAEFYSFYEVSERGTSWTGPLIFGLANQIMHSLRWGILALIVYFFAGLIVLPFVNVQKAMDDVKKHS
;
A
#
# COMPACT_ATOMS: atom_id res chain seq x y z
N ALA A 1 -5.94 13.82 -2.73
CA ALA A 1 -5.64 12.71 -1.81
C ALA A 1 -6.15 11.37 -2.33
N LYS A 2 -7.47 11.18 -2.56
CA LYS A 2 -8.01 9.93 -3.15
C LYS A 2 -7.34 9.57 -4.49
N GLU A 3 -7.26 10.52 -5.42
CA GLU A 3 -6.58 10.30 -6.71
C GLU A 3 -5.10 9.95 -6.55
N SER A 4 -4.41 10.58 -5.61
CA SER A 4 -3.01 10.30 -5.31
C SER A 4 -2.77 8.88 -4.80
N ILE A 5 -3.73 8.31 -4.06
CA ILE A 5 -3.70 6.90 -3.60
C ILE A 5 -3.93 5.95 -4.78
N ILE A 6 -4.85 6.28 -5.70
CA ILE A 6 -5.08 5.48 -6.92
C ILE A 6 -3.82 5.47 -7.79
N ILE A 7 -3.20 6.63 -8.00
CA ILE A 7 -1.95 6.73 -8.77
C ILE A 7 -0.85 5.88 -8.13
N SER A 8 -0.72 5.91 -6.80
CA SER A 8 0.20 5.04 -6.06
C SER A 8 -0.06 3.55 -6.32
N LEU A 9 -1.32 3.10 -6.26
CA LEU A 9 -1.70 1.71 -6.51
C LEU A 9 -1.36 1.27 -7.95
N VAL A 10 -1.56 2.15 -8.93
CA VAL A 10 -1.20 1.89 -10.33
C VAL A 10 0.31 1.79 -10.51
N ILE A 11 1.08 2.68 -9.87
CA ILE A 11 2.55 2.61 -9.88
C ILE A 11 3.03 1.29 -9.26
N TRP A 12 2.43 0.87 -8.14
CA TRP A 12 2.72 -0.41 -7.50
C TRP A 12 2.46 -1.61 -8.42
N LEU A 13 1.37 -1.58 -9.18
CA LEU A 13 1.09 -2.61 -10.18
C LEU A 13 2.19 -2.68 -11.25
N GLY A 14 2.65 -1.52 -11.74
CA GLY A 14 3.76 -1.42 -12.69
C GLY A 14 5.08 -1.96 -12.13
N VAL A 15 5.39 -1.65 -10.86
CA VAL A 15 6.59 -2.14 -10.16
C VAL A 15 6.56 -3.66 -10.02
N VAL A 16 5.43 -4.25 -9.63
CA VAL A 16 5.28 -5.71 -9.50
C VAL A 16 5.43 -6.40 -10.86
N LEU A 17 4.86 -5.83 -11.92
CA LEU A 17 5.00 -6.36 -13.28
C LEU A 17 6.46 -6.27 -13.77
N TYR A 18 7.13 -5.14 -13.53
CA TYR A 18 8.54 -4.99 -13.89
C TYR A 18 9.44 -5.92 -13.07
N ALA A 19 9.18 -6.13 -11.78
CA ALA A 19 9.89 -7.11 -10.96
C ALA A 19 9.72 -8.54 -11.50
N PHE A 20 8.54 -8.88 -12.03
CA PHE A 20 8.28 -10.20 -12.58
C PHE A 20 9.00 -10.43 -13.94
N PHE A 21 8.89 -9.47 -14.87
CA PHE A 21 9.40 -9.59 -16.23
C PHE A 21 10.86 -9.13 -16.41
N GLY A 22 11.27 -8.07 -15.71
CA GLY A 22 12.53 -7.35 -15.89
C GLY A 22 13.78 -8.10 -15.43
N LEU A 23 13.71 -8.87 -14.33
CA LEU A 23 14.84 -9.62 -13.74
C LEU A 23 15.34 -10.83 -14.58
N ARG A 24 15.29 -10.75 -15.92
CA ARG A 24 15.78 -11.77 -16.86
C ARG A 24 17.16 -11.43 -17.45
N SER A 25 17.64 -10.20 -17.31
CA SER A 25 18.88 -9.73 -17.94
C SER A 25 20.15 -10.05 -17.13
N GLU A 26 21.33 -9.96 -17.77
CA GLU A 26 22.64 -10.12 -17.11
C GLU A 26 22.89 -9.05 -16.02
N SER A 27 22.17 -7.92 -16.08
CA SER A 27 22.26 -6.80 -15.12
C SER A 27 21.31 -6.92 -13.90
N ARG A 28 20.91 -8.13 -13.52
CA ARG A 28 19.93 -8.42 -12.45
C ARG A 28 20.17 -7.68 -11.14
N THR A 29 21.44 -7.54 -10.73
CA THR A 29 21.79 -6.85 -9.48
C THR A 29 21.44 -5.37 -9.54
N MET A 30 21.74 -4.70 -10.65
CA MET A 30 21.44 -3.28 -10.84
C MET A 30 19.93 -3.04 -10.93
N GLU A 31 19.21 -3.90 -11.68
CA GLU A 31 17.75 -3.86 -11.77
C GLU A 31 17.09 -4.03 -10.39
N PHE A 32 17.63 -4.92 -9.55
CA PHE A 32 17.13 -5.12 -8.19
C PHE A 32 17.32 -3.88 -7.31
N PHE A 33 18.48 -3.22 -7.37
CA PHE A 33 18.72 -1.97 -6.62
C PHE A 33 17.83 -0.82 -7.09
N ILE A 34 17.67 -0.66 -8.41
CA ILE A 34 16.76 0.35 -8.98
C ILE A 34 15.32 0.07 -8.53
N LEU A 35 14.88 -1.17 -8.62
CA LEU A 35 13.55 -1.57 -8.17
C LEU A 35 13.35 -1.30 -6.67
N GLY A 36 14.34 -1.64 -5.84
CA GLY A 36 14.32 -1.37 -4.41
C GLY A 36 14.21 0.12 -4.10
N ALA A 37 14.92 0.98 -4.83
CA ALA A 37 14.81 2.43 -4.69
C ALA A 37 13.41 2.96 -5.06
N PHE A 38 12.84 2.47 -6.16
CA PHE A 38 11.47 2.80 -6.56
C PHE A 38 10.44 2.34 -5.53
N ILE A 39 10.58 1.11 -5.01
CA ILE A 39 9.71 0.57 -3.96
C ILE A 39 9.79 1.46 -2.71
N ALA A 40 10.99 1.81 -2.26
CA ALA A 40 11.17 2.66 -1.08
C ALA A 40 10.51 4.03 -1.25
N LEU A 41 10.64 4.64 -2.42
CA LEU A 41 10.02 5.93 -2.74
C LEU A 41 8.50 5.84 -2.72
N VAL A 42 7.93 4.84 -3.41
CA VAL A 42 6.47 4.69 -3.50
C VAL A 42 5.87 4.30 -2.15
N MET A 43 6.54 3.44 -1.39
CA MET A 43 6.13 3.04 -0.04
C MET A 43 6.13 4.24 0.91
N GLY A 44 7.17 5.07 0.88
CA GLY A 44 7.26 6.30 1.67
C GLY A 44 6.20 7.33 1.26
N GLY A 45 6.02 7.56 -0.04
CA GLY A 45 5.01 8.48 -0.56
C GLY A 45 3.58 8.07 -0.21
N SER A 46 3.27 6.78 -0.33
CA SER A 46 1.95 6.24 0.01
C SER A 46 1.64 6.32 1.51
N GLN A 47 2.63 6.00 2.36
CA GLN A 47 2.52 6.17 3.81
C GLN A 47 2.27 7.62 4.20
N ALA A 48 3.00 8.57 3.60
CA ALA A 48 2.84 9.99 3.88
C ALA A 48 1.45 10.53 3.47
N ILE A 49 0.97 10.16 2.27
CA ILE A 49 -0.36 10.55 1.78
C ILE A 49 -1.46 9.96 2.67
N SER A 50 -1.34 8.67 3.04
CA SER A 50 -2.33 8.00 3.90
C SER A 50 -2.45 8.68 5.26
N ARG A 51 -1.31 8.95 5.93
CA ARG A 51 -1.30 9.65 7.23
C ARG A 51 -1.87 11.07 7.12
N SER A 52 -1.50 11.82 6.09
CA SER A 52 -2.03 13.17 5.86
C SER A 52 -3.55 13.17 5.61
N LEU A 53 -4.06 12.17 4.88
CA LEU A 53 -5.49 12.03 4.64
C LEU A 53 -6.23 11.63 5.92
N PHE A 54 -5.69 10.67 6.67
CA PHE A 54 -6.29 10.22 7.93
C PHE A 54 -6.38 11.38 8.92
N ALA A 55 -5.31 12.16 9.10
CA ALA A 55 -5.30 13.33 9.98
C ALA A 55 -6.42 14.34 9.69
N GLN A 56 -6.78 14.54 8.41
CA GLN A 56 -7.86 15.45 8.00
C GLN A 56 -9.26 14.92 8.31
N MET A 57 -9.42 13.62 8.59
CA MET A 57 -10.71 12.99 8.90
C MET A 57 -10.95 12.82 10.40
N ILE A 58 -10.02 13.26 11.25
CA ILE A 58 -10.13 13.10 12.70
C ILE A 58 -10.86 14.29 13.34
N PRO A 59 -11.87 14.07 14.19
CA PRO A 59 -12.52 15.14 14.95
C PRO A 59 -11.57 15.75 15.99
N ALA A 60 -11.64 17.06 16.17
CA ALA A 60 -10.87 17.76 17.20
C ALA A 60 -11.15 17.18 18.60
N GLY A 61 -10.09 16.94 19.38
CA GLY A 61 -10.18 16.37 20.74
C GLY A 61 -10.31 14.84 20.81
N LYS A 62 -10.40 14.16 19.66
CA LYS A 62 -10.46 12.68 19.57
C LYS A 62 -9.22 12.05 18.92
N GLU A 63 -8.17 12.83 18.70
CA GLU A 63 -6.97 12.41 17.97
C GLU A 63 -6.31 11.15 18.51
N ALA A 64 -6.10 11.08 19.83
CA ALA A 64 -5.45 9.93 20.46
C ALA A 64 -6.24 8.63 20.24
N GLU A 65 -7.57 8.66 20.26
CA GLU A 65 -8.43 7.48 20.09
C GLU A 65 -8.36 6.96 18.63
N PHE A 66 -8.47 7.86 17.65
CA PHE A 66 -8.40 7.51 16.24
C PHE A 66 -6.99 7.05 15.82
N TYR A 67 -5.93 7.70 16.30
CA TYR A 67 -4.55 7.25 16.03
C TYR A 67 -4.23 5.91 16.69
N SER A 68 -4.72 5.66 17.92
CA SER A 68 -4.56 4.36 18.59
C SER A 68 -5.24 3.24 17.80
N PHE A 69 -6.46 3.48 17.30
CA PHE A 69 -7.17 2.49 16.48
C PHE A 69 -6.46 2.24 15.14
N TYR A 70 -5.95 3.30 14.50
CA TYR A 70 -5.15 3.19 13.28
C TYR A 70 -3.89 2.34 13.51
N GLU A 71 -3.14 2.58 14.58
CA GLU A 71 -1.90 1.86 14.89
C GLU A 71 -2.17 0.37 15.20
N VAL A 72 -3.24 0.07 15.94
CA VAL A 72 -3.65 -1.31 16.20
C VAL A 72 -4.05 -2.03 14.90
N SER A 73 -4.74 -1.33 14.00
CA SER A 73 -5.12 -1.89 12.69
C SER A 73 -3.91 -2.13 11.79
N GLU A 74 -2.95 -1.20 11.77
CA GLU A 74 -1.69 -1.33 11.03
C GLU A 74 -0.87 -2.52 11.55
N ARG A 75 -0.66 -2.60 12.87
CA ARG A 75 0.05 -3.74 13.48
C ARG A 75 -0.69 -5.05 13.27
N GLY A 76 -2.02 -5.03 13.42
CA GLY A 76 -2.90 -6.18 13.22
C GLY A 76 -2.92 -6.72 11.80
N THR A 77 -2.47 -5.94 10.81
CA THR A 77 -2.37 -6.38 9.40
C THR A 77 -0.92 -6.61 8.96
N SER A 78 0.07 -6.12 9.71
CA SER A 78 1.49 -6.22 9.34
C SER A 78 2.00 -7.66 9.11
N TRP A 79 1.42 -8.65 9.78
CA TRP A 79 1.81 -10.07 9.65
C TRP A 79 1.24 -10.74 8.39
N THR A 80 0.19 -10.19 7.79
CA THR A 80 -0.48 -10.81 6.63
C THR A 80 0.41 -10.77 5.39
N GLY A 81 1.21 -9.72 5.24
CA GLY A 81 2.16 -9.57 4.13
C GLY A 81 3.20 -10.70 4.08
N PRO A 82 4.01 -10.87 5.13
CA PRO A 82 4.98 -11.98 5.23
C PRO A 82 4.32 -13.36 5.14
N LEU A 83 3.13 -13.54 5.71
CA LEU A 83 2.43 -14.82 5.67
C LEU A 83 2.02 -15.21 4.24
N ILE A 84 1.38 -14.31 3.50
CA ILE A 84 0.99 -14.57 2.10
C ILE A 84 2.23 -14.74 1.22
N PHE A 85 3.25 -13.91 1.40
CA PHE A 85 4.52 -14.04 0.67
C PHE A 85 5.20 -15.39 0.93
N GLY A 86 5.27 -15.80 2.21
CA GLY A 86 5.87 -17.07 2.62
C GLY A 86 5.11 -18.27 2.06
N LEU A 87 3.78 -18.27 2.15
CA LEU A 87 2.93 -19.32 1.58
C LEU A 87 3.09 -19.40 0.06
N ALA A 88 3.05 -18.26 -0.64
CA ALA A 88 3.25 -18.22 -2.08
C ALA A 88 4.63 -18.75 -2.49
N ASN A 89 5.68 -18.40 -1.75
CA ASN A 89 7.03 -18.90 -2.00
C ASN A 89 7.15 -20.42 -1.73
N GLN A 90 6.47 -20.93 -0.70
CA GLN A 90 6.47 -22.35 -0.35
C GLN A 90 5.76 -23.21 -1.40
N ILE A 91 4.64 -22.73 -1.95
CA ILE A 91 3.85 -23.45 -2.96
C ILE A 91 4.50 -23.37 -4.35
N MET A 92 5.00 -22.19 -4.73
CA MET A 92 5.53 -21.95 -6.07
C MET A 92 7.03 -22.25 -6.21
N HIS A 93 7.71 -22.56 -5.10
CA HIS A 93 9.15 -22.83 -5.02
C HIS A 93 10.04 -21.76 -5.68
N SER A 94 9.55 -20.52 -5.79
CA SER A 94 10.23 -19.45 -6.51
C SER A 94 9.82 -18.08 -5.98
N LEU A 95 10.81 -17.27 -5.58
CA LEU A 95 10.62 -15.91 -5.08
C LEU A 95 9.86 -15.01 -6.06
N ARG A 96 9.98 -15.26 -7.37
CA ARG A 96 9.33 -14.44 -8.41
C ARG A 96 7.82 -14.54 -8.36
N TRP A 97 7.31 -15.75 -8.15
CA TRP A 97 5.88 -15.99 -7.97
C TRP A 97 5.40 -15.51 -6.60
N GLY A 98 6.30 -15.48 -5.60
CA GLY A 98 6.04 -14.81 -4.32
C GLY A 98 5.79 -13.31 -4.45
N ILE A 99 6.52 -12.61 -5.33
CA ILE A 99 6.30 -11.17 -5.60
C ILE A 99 4.93 -10.93 -6.24
N LEU A 100 4.46 -11.83 -7.11
CA LEU A 100 3.10 -11.75 -7.68
C LEU A 100 2.00 -11.87 -6.60
N ALA A 101 2.27 -12.52 -5.47
CA ALA A 101 1.30 -12.59 -4.38
C ALA A 101 1.00 -11.21 -3.78
N LEU A 102 1.92 -10.25 -3.90
CA LEU A 102 1.69 -8.85 -3.48
C LEU A 102 0.67 -8.14 -4.37
N ILE A 103 0.49 -8.59 -5.62
CA ILE A 103 -0.50 -8.02 -6.54
C ILE A 103 -1.92 -8.13 -5.97
N VAL A 104 -2.19 -9.15 -5.16
CA VAL A 104 -3.50 -9.36 -4.50
C VAL A 104 -3.83 -8.20 -3.58
N TYR A 105 -2.86 -7.67 -2.82
CA TYR A 105 -3.07 -6.51 -1.95
C TYR A 105 -3.34 -5.23 -2.75
N PHE A 106 -2.59 -5.01 -3.83
CA PHE A 106 -2.81 -3.84 -4.69
C PHE A 106 -4.16 -3.90 -5.41
N PHE A 107 -4.55 -5.08 -5.89
CA PHE A 107 -5.88 -5.30 -6.48
C PHE A 107 -6.99 -5.09 -5.46
N ALA A 108 -6.87 -5.65 -4.26
CA ALA A 108 -7.85 -5.45 -3.19
C ALA A 108 -7.99 -3.96 -2.85
N GLY A 109 -6.87 -3.23 -2.74
CA GLY A 109 -6.87 -1.78 -2.54
C GLY A 109 -7.56 -1.03 -3.68
N LEU A 110 -7.28 -1.41 -4.94
CA LEU A 110 -7.87 -0.78 -6.12
C LEU A 110 -9.39 -1.03 -6.23
N ILE A 111 -9.86 -2.20 -5.78
CA ILE A 111 -11.30 -2.53 -5.74
C ILE A 111 -12.00 -1.79 -4.61
N VAL A 112 -11.40 -1.71 -3.42
CA VAL A 112 -12.04 -1.14 -2.21
C VAL A 112 -12.05 0.39 -2.23
N LEU A 113 -10.98 1.04 -2.68
CA LEU A 113 -10.84 2.50 -2.62
C LEU A 113 -11.93 3.30 -3.38
N PRO A 114 -12.45 2.85 -4.55
CA PRO A 114 -13.59 3.47 -5.21
C PRO A 114 -14.83 3.57 -4.31
N PHE A 115 -15.11 2.53 -3.51
CA PHE A 115 -16.25 2.49 -2.59
C PHE A 115 -16.10 3.43 -1.40
N VAL A 116 -14.87 3.87 -1.07
CA VAL A 116 -14.63 4.83 0.00
C VAL A 116 -14.91 6.24 -0.50
N ASN A 117 -15.93 6.87 0.08
CA ASN A 117 -16.34 8.22 -0.25
C ASN A 117 -15.66 9.24 0.66
N VAL A 118 -14.35 9.43 0.42
CA VAL A 118 -13.47 10.32 1.20
C VAL A 118 -14.01 11.75 1.28
N GLN A 119 -14.67 12.24 0.23
CA GLN A 119 -15.20 13.59 0.17
C GLN A 119 -16.33 13.80 1.20
N LYS A 120 -17.27 12.85 1.30
CA LYS A 120 -18.35 12.90 2.30
C LYS A 120 -17.82 12.87 3.74
N ALA A 121 -16.79 12.06 3.99
CA ALA A 121 -16.20 11.96 5.33
C ALA A 121 -15.54 13.27 5.77
N MET A 122 -14.85 13.97 4.86
CA MET A 122 -14.26 15.28 5.16
C MET A 122 -15.32 16.38 5.35
N ASP A 123 -16.40 16.33 4.57
CA ASP A 123 -17.50 17.30 4.67
C ASP A 123 -18.29 17.15 5.98
N ASP A 124 -18.51 15.91 6.47
CA ASP A 124 -19.19 15.64 7.74
C ASP A 124 -18.38 16.12 8.95
N VAL A 125 -17.05 15.94 8.95
CA VAL A 125 -16.17 16.44 10.01
C VAL A 125 -16.22 17.97 10.10
N LYS A 126 -16.25 18.66 8.95
CA LYS A 126 -16.38 20.13 8.87
C LYS A 126 -17.73 20.65 9.35
N LYS A 127 -18.76 19.81 9.35
CA LYS A 127 -20.14 20.17 9.72
C LYS A 127 -20.43 19.94 11.22
N HIS A 128 -19.58 19.19 11.91
CA HIS A 128 -19.73 18.81 13.32
C HIS A 128 -18.53 19.25 14.20
N SER A 129 -17.65 20.09 13.65
CA SER A 129 -16.62 20.84 14.38
C SER A 129 -17.02 22.30 14.51
#